data_AF-A0A812N323-F1
#
_entry.id   AF-A0A812N323-F1
#
_cell.length_a   1.000
_cell.length_b   1.000
_cell.length_c   1.000
_cell.angle_alpha   90.00
_cell.angle_beta   90.00
_cell.angle_gamma   90.00
#
_symmetry.space_group_name_H-M   'P 1'
#
loop_
_entity.id
_entity.type
_entity.pdbx_description
1 polymer ?
#
loop_
_entity_poly.entity_id
_entity_poly.type
_entity_poly.pdbx_seq_one_letter_code
_entity_poly.pdbx_strand_id
1 'polypeptide(L)'
;MALGSLTAAQFDEVVVRLHAAAESLIRSSGHVQSTKAEIELLTQVEVARKFMIASLHEPDDRKALHEVFGGDLARVCRVRVALEQLDSVVSPSAGQRLSQCLMACRSIEDVLADLGLSRALLEAEEEQRQALAERHAKLGEPGSSRGCASPDDPDTASPVAMSNPQIHAIANDFFICAGEIRDATDSDEQDEAQLQSFTKRLSELASDIVTGAGGAMTDARTRAVQLPTWLGEVAAALRSYVTRS
;
A
#
# COMPACT_ATOMS: atom_id res chain seq x y z
N MET A 1 -10.23 -14.06 24.83
CA MET A 1 -11.18 -14.96 24.17
C MET A 1 -10.35 -16.03 23.50
N ALA A 2 -10.54 -17.31 23.86
CA ALA A 2 -9.91 -18.39 23.11
C ALA A 2 -10.47 -18.31 21.69
N LEU A 3 -9.59 -18.13 20.70
CA LEU A 3 -9.97 -18.33 19.31
C LEU A 3 -10.36 -19.81 19.24
N GLY A 4 -11.63 -20.10 18.92
CA GLY A 4 -12.05 -21.47 18.63
C GLY A 4 -11.20 -22.05 17.50
N SER A 5 -11.30 -23.36 17.26
CA SER A 5 -10.60 -24.05 16.17
C SER A 5 -10.58 -23.21 14.89
N LEU A 6 -9.38 -22.84 14.42
CA LEU A 6 -9.17 -21.99 13.26
C LEU A 6 -9.60 -22.75 12.01
N THR A 7 -10.71 -22.34 11.40
CA THR A 7 -11.23 -22.99 10.18
C THR A 7 -11.17 -22.04 8.99
N ALA A 8 -11.02 -22.60 7.79
CA ALA A 8 -11.04 -21.84 6.54
C ALA A 8 -12.30 -20.96 6.40
N ALA A 9 -13.46 -21.50 6.77
CA ALA A 9 -14.73 -20.78 6.70
C ALA A 9 -14.79 -19.55 7.62
N GLN A 10 -14.19 -19.65 8.82
CA GLN A 10 -14.09 -18.49 9.73
C GLN A 10 -13.18 -17.41 9.16
N PHE A 11 -12.06 -17.81 8.53
CA PHE A 11 -11.19 -16.84 7.87
C PHE A 11 -11.90 -16.16 6.70
N ASP A 12 -12.60 -16.92 5.87
CA ASP A 12 -13.39 -16.37 4.75
C ASP A 12 -14.42 -15.35 5.23
N GLU A 13 -15.07 -15.58 6.38
CA GLU A 13 -15.98 -14.60 6.98
C GLU A 13 -15.25 -13.30 7.40
N VAL A 14 -14.06 -13.42 7.97
CA VAL A 14 -13.22 -12.26 8.30
C VAL A 14 -12.84 -11.48 7.04
N VAL A 15 -12.46 -12.17 5.96
CA VAL A 15 -12.12 -11.54 4.67
C VAL A 15 -13.33 -10.79 4.08
N VAL A 16 -14.52 -11.39 4.12
CA VAL A 16 -15.76 -10.72 3.64
C VAL A 16 -16.04 -9.45 4.44
N ARG A 17 -15.94 -9.50 5.77
CA ARG A 17 -16.14 -8.33 6.63
C ARG A 17 -15.07 -7.27 6.40
N LEU A 18 -13.81 -7.66 6.19
CA LEU A 18 -12.71 -6.76 5.88
C LEU A 18 -12.98 -5.98 4.58
N HIS A 19 -13.37 -6.68 3.50
CA HIS A 19 -13.74 -6.03 2.23
C HIS A 19 -14.95 -5.11 2.38
N ALA A 20 -15.99 -5.54 3.10
CA ALA A 20 -17.17 -4.71 3.35
C ALA A 20 -16.80 -3.42 4.12
N ALA A 21 -15.91 -3.52 5.11
CA ALA A 21 -15.43 -2.37 5.87
C ALA A 21 -14.55 -1.44 5.01
N ALA A 22 -13.70 -2.00 4.14
CA ALA A 22 -12.90 -1.25 3.17
C ALA A 22 -13.78 -0.47 2.18
N GLU A 23 -14.80 -1.13 1.59
CA GLU A 23 -15.76 -0.46 0.71
C GLU A 23 -16.55 0.62 1.45
N SER A 24 -16.95 0.38 2.71
CA SER A 24 -17.63 1.38 3.52
C SER A 24 -16.75 2.59 3.78
N LEU A 25 -15.44 2.41 3.97
CA LEU A 25 -14.49 3.50 4.14
C LEU A 25 -14.37 4.32 2.84
N ILE A 26 -14.18 3.66 1.70
CA ILE A 26 -14.06 4.30 0.39
C ILE A 26 -15.32 5.09 0.02
N ARG A 27 -16.52 4.55 0.32
CA ARG A 27 -17.80 5.23 0.03
C ARG A 27 -18.16 6.32 1.03
N SER A 28 -17.54 6.35 2.21
CA SER A 28 -17.91 7.31 3.24
C SER A 28 -17.57 8.74 2.83
N SER A 29 -18.59 9.60 2.78
CA SER A 29 -18.41 11.03 2.52
C SER A 29 -18.50 11.81 3.83
N GLY A 30 -17.41 12.45 4.23
CA GLY A 30 -17.36 13.32 5.41
C GLY A 30 -16.68 12.70 6.62
N HIS A 31 -16.10 13.58 7.45
CA HIS A 31 -15.13 13.23 8.48
C HIS A 31 -15.66 12.24 9.54
N VAL A 32 -16.89 12.42 10.02
CA VAL A 32 -17.45 11.57 11.08
C VAL A 32 -17.73 10.14 10.58
N GLN A 33 -18.26 10.03 9.35
CA GLN A 33 -18.55 8.73 8.74
C GLN A 33 -17.26 7.98 8.41
N SER A 34 -16.23 8.69 7.93
CA SER A 34 -14.93 8.10 7.63
C SER A 34 -14.24 7.58 8.88
N THR A 35 -14.26 8.31 10.00
CA THR A 35 -13.67 7.82 11.26
C THR A 35 -14.37 6.56 11.77
N LYS A 36 -15.70 6.50 11.69
CA LYS A 36 -16.44 5.28 12.09
C LYS A 36 -16.07 4.09 11.21
N ALA A 37 -16.04 4.28 9.89
CA ALA A 37 -15.68 3.23 8.94
C ALA A 37 -14.22 2.78 9.10
N GLU A 38 -13.30 3.71 9.39
CA GLU A 38 -11.89 3.42 9.66
C GLU A 38 -11.72 2.58 10.93
N ILE A 39 -12.45 2.90 12.02
CA ILE A 39 -12.43 2.09 13.25
C ILE A 39 -12.93 0.67 12.99
N GLU A 40 -14.01 0.52 12.23
CA GLU A 40 -14.56 -0.80 11.85
C GLU A 40 -13.55 -1.58 11.02
N LEU A 41 -12.98 -0.97 9.98
CA LEU A 41 -11.93 -1.56 9.16
C LEU A 41 -10.75 -2.03 10.01
N LEU A 42 -10.21 -1.16 10.86
CA LEU A 42 -9.08 -1.49 11.72
C LEU A 42 -9.40 -2.63 12.70
N THR A 43 -10.65 -2.75 13.14
CA THR A 43 -11.10 -3.88 13.95
C THR A 43 -11.02 -5.19 13.16
N GLN A 44 -11.49 -5.20 11.91
CA GLN A 44 -11.39 -6.39 11.04
C GLN A 44 -9.93 -6.73 10.70
N VAL A 45 -9.08 -5.73 10.44
CA VAL A 45 -7.63 -5.91 10.22
C VAL A 45 -6.98 -6.63 11.41
N GLU A 46 -7.33 -6.24 12.64
CA GLU A 46 -6.77 -6.87 13.84
C GLU A 46 -7.24 -8.31 14.03
N VAL A 47 -8.50 -8.60 13.68
CA VAL A 47 -9.04 -9.97 13.69
C VAL A 47 -8.31 -10.83 12.67
N ALA A 48 -8.15 -10.35 11.43
CA ALA A 48 -7.41 -11.04 10.38
C ALA A 48 -5.96 -11.31 10.80
N ARG A 49 -5.26 -10.29 11.33
CA ARG A 49 -3.89 -10.43 11.82
C ARG A 49 -3.77 -11.47 12.92
N LYS A 50 -4.64 -11.42 13.93
CA LYS A 50 -4.64 -12.39 15.03
C LYS A 50 -4.88 -13.81 14.54
N PHE A 51 -5.77 -13.97 13.56
CA PHE A 51 -6.03 -15.26 12.93
C PHE A 51 -4.78 -15.80 12.24
N MET A 52 -4.12 -14.97 11.44
CA MET A 52 -2.89 -15.32 10.72
C MET A 52 -1.75 -15.67 11.68
N ILE A 53 -1.53 -14.85 12.72
CA ILE A 53 -0.52 -15.10 13.74
C ILE A 53 -0.82 -16.40 14.50
N ALA A 54 -2.08 -16.63 14.90
CA ALA A 54 -2.45 -17.85 15.60
C ALA A 54 -2.18 -19.09 14.74
N SER A 55 -2.48 -19.02 13.44
CA SER A 55 -2.23 -20.11 12.48
C SER A 55 -0.73 -20.43 12.33
N LEU A 56 0.16 -19.46 12.56
CA LEU A 56 1.62 -19.65 12.51
C LEU A 56 2.21 -20.24 13.80
N HIS A 57 1.54 -20.10 14.95
CA HIS A 57 2.08 -20.47 16.25
C HIS A 57 1.65 -21.86 16.74
N GLU A 58 0.78 -22.57 16.01
CA GLU A 58 0.41 -23.94 16.39
C GLU A 58 1.55 -24.92 16.04
N PRO A 59 2.22 -25.53 17.04
CA PRO A 59 3.53 -26.17 16.90
C PRO A 59 3.53 -27.44 16.03
N ASP A 60 2.37 -28.08 15.83
CA ASP A 60 2.22 -29.30 15.02
C ASP A 60 1.50 -29.03 13.68
N ASP A 61 1.18 -27.78 13.38
CA ASP A 61 0.04 -27.45 12.52
C ASP A 61 0.39 -26.70 11.24
N ARG A 62 1.57 -27.01 10.67
CA ARG A 62 1.77 -26.81 9.22
C ARG A 62 0.63 -27.44 8.41
N LYS A 63 -0.03 -28.48 8.96
CA LYS A 63 -1.26 -29.06 8.41
C LYS A 63 -2.46 -28.12 8.52
N ALA A 64 -2.78 -27.55 9.68
CA ALA A 64 -3.86 -26.56 9.79
C ALA A 64 -3.59 -25.33 8.91
N LEU A 65 -2.36 -24.82 8.88
CA LEU A 65 -1.99 -23.71 7.99
C LEU A 65 -2.20 -24.09 6.52
N HIS A 66 -1.82 -25.30 6.11
CA HIS A 66 -2.09 -25.82 4.77
C HIS A 66 -3.58 -26.06 4.51
N GLU A 67 -4.37 -26.49 5.50
CA GLU A 67 -5.82 -26.68 5.35
C GLU A 67 -6.54 -25.33 5.16
N VAL A 68 -6.14 -24.33 5.93
CA VAL A 68 -6.73 -22.99 5.86
C VAL A 68 -6.25 -22.23 4.62
N PHE A 69 -4.95 -22.24 4.31
CA PHE A 69 -4.36 -21.40 3.27
C PHE A 69 -3.81 -22.18 2.08
N GLY A 70 -3.30 -23.40 2.28
CA GLY A 70 -2.70 -24.21 1.21
C GLY A 70 -3.71 -24.74 0.17
N GLY A 71 -4.98 -24.89 0.55
CA GLY A 71 -6.05 -25.29 -0.39
C GLY A 71 -6.60 -24.15 -1.24
N ASP A 72 -6.57 -22.91 -0.73
CA ASP A 72 -7.01 -21.71 -1.44
C ASP A 72 -6.08 -20.54 -1.12
N LEU A 73 -5.02 -20.44 -1.92
CA LEU A 73 -4.02 -19.38 -1.82
C LEU A 73 -4.63 -17.99 -2.05
N ALA A 74 -5.79 -17.90 -2.72
CA ALA A 74 -6.45 -16.64 -2.94
C ALA A 74 -6.92 -15.99 -1.64
N ARG A 75 -7.03 -16.71 -0.51
CA ARG A 75 -7.39 -16.14 0.79
C ARG A 75 -6.37 -15.12 1.28
N VAL A 76 -5.09 -15.51 1.35
CA VAL A 76 -4.02 -14.62 1.85
C VAL A 76 -3.77 -13.49 0.85
N CYS A 77 -3.79 -13.80 -0.46
CA CYS A 77 -3.63 -12.80 -1.51
C CYS A 77 -4.76 -11.76 -1.49
N ARG A 78 -6.03 -12.16 -1.28
CA ARG A 78 -7.16 -11.23 -1.14
C ARG A 78 -6.94 -10.23 -0.01
N VAL A 79 -6.50 -10.70 1.16
CA VAL A 79 -6.21 -9.84 2.30
C VAL A 79 -5.05 -8.90 1.98
N ARG A 80 -3.94 -9.42 1.46
CA ARG A 80 -2.76 -8.60 1.12
C ARG A 80 -3.10 -7.49 0.12
N VAL A 81 -3.73 -7.82 -1.01
CA VAL A 81 -4.13 -6.84 -2.03
C VAL A 81 -5.11 -5.81 -1.46
N ALA A 82 -6.06 -6.22 -0.60
CA ALA A 82 -6.97 -5.29 0.05
C ALA A 82 -6.23 -4.31 0.98
N LEU A 83 -5.28 -4.79 1.77
CA LEU A 83 -4.48 -3.96 2.67
C LEU A 83 -3.57 -2.98 1.93
N GLU A 84 -2.93 -3.41 0.83
CA GLU A 84 -2.06 -2.57 -0.01
C GLU A 84 -2.81 -1.36 -0.58
N GLN A 85 -4.07 -1.54 -0.96
CA GLN A 85 -4.88 -0.42 -1.48
C GLN A 85 -5.29 0.56 -0.39
N LEU A 86 -5.57 0.04 0.79
CA LEU A 86 -5.96 0.84 1.94
C LEU A 86 -4.81 1.72 2.44
N ASP A 87 -3.55 1.34 2.22
CA ASP A 87 -2.37 2.09 2.65
C ASP A 87 -2.39 3.55 2.14
N SER A 88 -2.92 3.77 0.94
CA SER A 88 -3.06 5.11 0.35
C SER A 88 -4.28 5.91 0.84
N VAL A 89 -5.27 5.24 1.45
CA VAL A 89 -6.58 5.82 1.80
C VAL A 89 -6.70 6.11 3.29
N VAL A 90 -6.09 5.28 4.15
CA VAL A 90 -6.24 5.40 5.60
C VAL A 90 -5.37 6.51 6.20
N SER A 91 -5.66 6.90 7.44
CA SER A 91 -4.82 7.86 8.16
C SER A 91 -3.42 7.27 8.44
N PRO A 92 -2.37 8.11 8.58
CA PRO A 92 -1.04 7.63 8.98
C PRO A 92 -1.03 6.83 10.29
N SER A 93 -1.97 7.13 11.20
CA SER A 93 -2.12 6.40 12.47
C SER A 93 -2.60 4.95 12.28
N ALA A 94 -3.40 4.70 11.23
CA ALA A 94 -3.84 3.37 10.84
C ALA A 94 -2.73 2.56 10.16
N GLY A 95 -1.77 3.25 9.52
CA GLY A 95 -0.68 2.62 8.76
C GLY A 95 0.15 1.62 9.56
N GLN A 96 0.40 1.88 10.85
CA GLN A 96 1.12 0.91 11.71
C GLN A 96 0.39 -0.43 11.82
N ARG A 97 -0.94 -0.41 11.96
CA ARG A 97 -1.75 -1.63 12.10
C ARG A 97 -1.87 -2.37 10.76
N LEU A 98 -2.01 -1.65 9.65
CA LEU A 98 -1.99 -2.25 8.31
C LEU A 98 -0.64 -2.92 8.04
N SER A 99 0.47 -2.23 8.29
CA SER A 99 1.82 -2.77 8.14
C SER A 99 2.03 -4.05 8.94
N GLN A 100 1.57 -4.09 10.20
CA GLN A 100 1.65 -5.31 11.02
C GLN A 100 0.80 -6.46 10.47
N CYS A 101 -0.34 -6.17 9.83
CA CYS A 101 -1.16 -7.19 9.19
C CYS A 101 -0.50 -7.70 7.89
N LEU A 102 0.07 -6.80 7.09
CA LEU A 102 0.85 -7.14 5.88
C LEU A 102 2.05 -8.02 6.21
N MET A 103 2.77 -7.73 7.30
CA MET A 103 3.85 -8.60 7.78
C MET A 103 3.36 -10.01 8.11
N ALA A 104 2.17 -10.13 8.72
CA ALA A 104 1.59 -11.45 8.99
C ALA A 104 1.18 -12.18 7.69
N CYS A 105 0.68 -11.48 6.67
CA CYS A 105 0.47 -12.06 5.34
C CYS A 105 1.78 -12.61 4.78
N ARG A 106 2.85 -11.80 4.79
CA ARG A 106 4.18 -12.22 4.29
C ARG A 106 4.70 -13.46 5.01
N SER A 107 4.60 -13.51 6.34
CA SER A 107 5.03 -14.70 7.09
C SER A 107 4.25 -15.98 6.70
N ILE A 108 2.98 -15.87 6.33
CA ILE A 108 2.21 -17.02 5.80
C ILE A 108 2.68 -17.36 4.38
N GLU A 109 2.87 -16.36 3.53
CA GLU A 109 3.36 -16.53 2.15
C GLU A 109 4.74 -17.22 2.14
N ASP A 110 5.64 -16.84 3.03
CA ASP A 110 6.97 -17.46 3.20
C ASP A 110 6.84 -18.94 3.57
N VAL A 111 6.00 -19.28 4.55
CA VAL A 111 5.75 -20.68 4.95
C VAL A 111 5.13 -21.49 3.80
N LEU A 112 4.20 -20.90 3.05
CA LEU A 112 3.59 -21.56 1.88
C LEU A 112 4.60 -21.72 0.72
N ALA A 113 5.51 -20.76 0.54
CA ALA A 113 6.60 -20.85 -0.43
C ALA A 113 7.58 -21.97 -0.06
N ASP A 114 7.93 -22.12 1.22
CA ASP A 114 8.74 -23.22 1.74
C ASP A 114 8.11 -24.59 1.51
N LEU A 115 6.77 -24.66 1.42
CA LEU A 115 6.01 -25.85 1.07
C LEU A 115 5.96 -26.11 -0.45
N GLY A 116 6.62 -25.29 -1.26
CA GLY A 116 6.67 -25.41 -2.72
C GLY A 116 5.49 -24.77 -3.47
N LEU A 117 4.71 -23.90 -2.80
CA LEU A 117 3.54 -23.24 -3.40
C LEU A 117 3.83 -21.83 -3.93
N SER A 118 5.11 -21.43 -4.02
CA SER A 118 5.53 -20.08 -4.42
C SER A 118 4.99 -19.63 -5.78
N ARG A 119 5.01 -20.51 -6.79
CA ARG A 119 4.49 -20.19 -8.13
C ARG A 119 2.97 -19.98 -8.11
N ALA A 120 2.25 -20.85 -7.40
CA ALA A 120 0.80 -20.76 -7.30
C ALA A 120 0.36 -19.51 -6.50
N LEU A 121 1.18 -19.08 -5.52
CA LEU A 121 0.98 -17.81 -4.81
C LEU A 121 1.09 -16.60 -5.76
N LEU A 122 2.12 -16.56 -6.61
CA LEU A 122 2.28 -15.46 -7.58
C LEU A 122 1.12 -15.40 -8.58
N GLU A 123 0.68 -16.55 -9.09
CA GLU A 123 -0.47 -16.63 -9.99
C GLU A 123 -1.77 -16.15 -9.29
N ALA A 124 -2.00 -16.59 -8.05
CA ALA A 124 -3.15 -16.16 -7.26
C ALA A 124 -3.11 -14.66 -6.90
N GLU A 125 -1.95 -14.12 -6.57
CA GLU A 125 -1.77 -12.70 -6.27
C GLU A 125 -2.13 -11.82 -7.47
N GLU A 126 -1.64 -12.18 -8.65
CA GLU A 126 -1.92 -11.46 -9.88
C GLU A 126 -3.42 -11.55 -10.27
N GLU A 127 -4.04 -12.71 -10.13
CA GLU A 127 -5.47 -12.88 -10.34
C GLU A 127 -6.29 -11.97 -9.39
N GLN A 128 -5.92 -11.91 -8.11
CA GLN A 128 -6.62 -11.04 -7.15
C GLN A 128 -6.40 -9.55 -7.45
N ARG A 129 -5.21 -9.17 -7.90
CA ARG A 129 -4.92 -7.79 -8.32
C ARG A 129 -5.77 -7.39 -9.53
N GLN A 130 -5.87 -8.26 -10.54
CA GLN A 130 -6.70 -8.04 -11.72
C GLN A 130 -8.19 -8.00 -11.37
N ALA A 131 -8.68 -8.97 -10.60
CA ALA A 131 -10.08 -9.01 -10.17
C ALA A 131 -10.49 -7.74 -9.42
N LEU A 132 -9.58 -7.19 -8.62
CA LEU A 132 -9.85 -5.94 -7.93
C LEU A 132 -9.79 -4.74 -8.88
N ALA A 133 -8.78 -4.64 -9.75
CA ALA A 133 -8.71 -3.58 -10.76
C ALA A 133 -10.00 -3.53 -11.61
N GLU A 134 -10.55 -4.68 -12.01
CA GLU A 134 -11.83 -4.76 -12.72
C GLU A 134 -13.02 -4.27 -11.87
N ARG A 135 -13.07 -4.59 -10.57
CA ARG A 135 -14.10 -4.08 -9.66
C ARG A 135 -14.03 -2.56 -9.56
N HIS A 136 -12.82 -1.99 -9.49
CA HIS A 136 -12.63 -0.55 -9.44
C HIS A 136 -12.99 0.13 -10.77
N ALA A 137 -12.66 -0.49 -11.91
CA ALA A 137 -13.10 0.00 -13.21
C ALA A 137 -14.63 0.03 -13.33
N LYS A 138 -15.34 -0.99 -12.81
CA LYS A 138 -16.82 -1.04 -12.79
C LYS A 138 -17.45 0.00 -11.87
N LEU A 139 -16.80 0.35 -10.75
CA LEU A 139 -17.27 1.38 -9.82
C LEU A 139 -16.92 2.81 -10.28
N GLY A 140 -15.84 2.93 -11.05
CA GLY A 140 -15.29 4.19 -11.55
C GLY A 140 -15.92 4.70 -12.84
N GLU A 141 -16.89 4.00 -13.43
CA GLU A 141 -17.82 4.61 -14.37
C GLU A 141 -18.84 5.40 -13.53
N PRO A 142 -18.68 6.73 -13.33
CA PRO A 142 -19.75 7.52 -12.76
C PRO A 142 -20.90 7.33 -13.73
N GLY A 143 -21.92 6.59 -13.32
CA GLY A 143 -23.10 6.36 -14.13
C GLY A 143 -23.59 7.72 -14.60
N SER A 144 -23.21 8.09 -15.82
CA SER A 144 -23.56 9.31 -16.51
C SER A 144 -25.00 9.16 -16.98
N SER A 145 -25.86 8.75 -16.05
CA SER A 145 -27.28 9.02 -16.04
C SER A 145 -27.48 10.49 -15.63
N ARG A 146 -26.77 11.41 -16.31
CA ARG A 146 -27.29 12.74 -16.56
C ARG A 146 -28.46 12.59 -17.54
N GLY A 147 -29.55 12.03 -17.04
CA GLY A 147 -30.86 12.23 -17.62
C GLY A 147 -31.25 13.69 -17.41
N CYS A 148 -31.17 14.45 -18.49
CA CYS A 148 -32.00 15.63 -18.79
C CYS A 148 -32.00 16.78 -17.77
N ALA A 149 -30.91 17.55 -17.70
CA ALA A 149 -31.03 18.98 -17.34
C ALA A 149 -31.02 19.78 -18.64
N SER A 150 -32.11 20.52 -18.85
CA SER A 150 -32.38 21.37 -20.01
C SER A 150 -31.21 22.32 -20.33
N PRO A 151 -31.01 22.63 -21.63
CA PRO A 151 -30.15 23.74 -22.02
C PRO A 151 -30.86 25.05 -21.61
N ASP A 152 -30.14 25.95 -20.93
CA ASP A 152 -30.28 27.41 -20.99
C ASP A 152 -29.80 28.05 -19.67
N ASP A 153 -28.49 28.11 -19.45
CA ASP A 153 -27.90 29.13 -18.57
C ASP A 153 -26.46 29.45 -19.04
N PRO A 154 -26.24 30.61 -19.68
CA PRO A 154 -24.92 31.07 -20.06
C PRO A 154 -24.22 31.81 -18.91
N ASP A 155 -22.90 31.66 -18.89
CA ASP A 155 -21.91 32.48 -18.19
C ASP A 155 -21.87 32.44 -16.65
N THR A 156 -21.08 31.48 -16.13
CA THR A 156 -20.26 31.77 -14.95
C THR A 156 -18.92 31.06 -15.05
N ALA A 157 -17.91 31.77 -15.57
CA ALA A 157 -16.53 31.32 -15.61
C ALA A 157 -15.98 31.17 -14.18
N SER A 158 -15.65 29.93 -13.78
CA SER A 158 -14.83 29.65 -12.61
C SER A 158 -13.55 28.91 -13.02
N PRO A 159 -12.40 29.25 -12.43
CA PRO A 159 -11.10 28.73 -12.85
C PRO A 159 -10.94 27.26 -12.42
N VAL A 160 -10.75 26.39 -13.41
CA VAL A 160 -10.44 24.97 -13.21
C VAL A 160 -9.00 24.85 -12.71
N ALA A 161 -8.83 24.41 -11.46
CA ALA A 161 -7.54 23.95 -10.96
C ALA A 161 -7.18 22.63 -11.67
N MET A 162 -6.22 22.67 -12.58
CA MET A 162 -5.73 21.47 -13.25
C MET A 162 -4.81 20.69 -12.30
N SER A 163 -5.31 19.60 -11.74
CA SER A 163 -4.47 18.59 -11.07
C SER A 163 -3.58 17.92 -12.12
N ASN A 164 -2.26 18.03 -11.96
CA ASN A 164 -1.27 17.46 -12.89
C ASN A 164 -0.93 16.01 -12.50
N PRO A 165 -1.36 14.99 -13.26
CA PRO A 165 -1.15 13.58 -12.93
C PRO A 165 0.31 13.13 -12.90
N GLN A 166 1.25 13.90 -13.46
CA GLN A 166 2.68 13.57 -13.44
C GLN A 166 3.31 13.61 -12.04
N ILE A 167 2.75 14.38 -11.11
CA ILE A 167 3.31 14.51 -9.74
C ILE A 167 3.10 13.24 -8.92
N HIS A 168 2.01 12.49 -9.16
CA HIS A 168 1.72 11.25 -8.44
C HIS A 168 2.62 10.08 -8.86
N ALA A 169 3.02 10.00 -10.14
CA ALA A 169 3.92 8.95 -10.61
C ALA A 169 5.32 9.06 -9.98
N ILE A 170 5.85 10.29 -9.88
CA ILE A 170 7.19 10.55 -9.31
C ILE A 170 7.24 10.24 -7.80
N ALA A 171 6.15 10.48 -7.07
CA ALA A 171 6.08 10.15 -5.65
C ALA A 171 6.09 8.62 -5.40
N ASN A 172 5.50 7.83 -6.29
CA ASN A 172 5.41 6.39 -6.13
C ASN A 172 6.76 5.69 -6.36
N ASP A 173 7.54 6.15 -7.35
CA ASP A 173 8.90 5.63 -7.62
C ASP A 173 9.87 5.91 -6.46
N PHE A 174 9.68 7.03 -5.75
CA PHE A 174 10.47 7.37 -4.56
C PHE A 174 10.23 6.40 -3.39
N PHE A 175 8.98 5.96 -3.19
CA PHE A 175 8.61 5.04 -2.10
C PHE A 175 9.08 3.60 -2.36
N ILE A 176 9.04 3.12 -3.61
CA ILE A 176 9.55 1.79 -3.97
C ILE A 176 11.05 1.69 -3.69
N CYS A 177 11.81 2.73 -4.06
CA CYS A 177 13.26 2.80 -3.81
C CYS A 177 13.64 2.84 -2.31
N ALA A 178 12.78 3.39 -1.45
CA ALA A 178 13.03 3.47 -0.01
C ALA A 178 12.78 2.14 0.72
N GLY A 179 11.91 1.27 0.17
CA GLY A 179 11.59 -0.05 0.72
C GLY A 179 12.75 -1.04 0.63
N GLU A 180 13.51 -1.04 -0.48
CA GLU A 180 14.64 -1.95 -0.71
C GLU A 180 15.80 -1.74 0.27
N ILE A 181 15.93 -0.55 0.88
CA ILE A 181 17.01 -0.23 1.83
C ILE A 181 16.81 -0.95 3.17
N ARG A 182 15.56 -1.24 3.55
CA ARG A 182 15.24 -1.79 4.87
C ARG A 182 15.59 -3.28 5.00
N ASP A 183 15.72 -3.99 3.88
CA ASP A 183 16.12 -5.41 3.86
C ASP A 183 17.65 -5.62 3.73
N ALA A 184 18.43 -4.55 3.53
CA ALA A 184 19.88 -4.63 3.33
C ALA A 184 20.72 -4.47 4.62
N THR A 185 20.13 -4.02 5.73
CA THR A 185 20.88 -3.57 6.93
C THR A 185 21.36 -4.67 7.89
N ASP A 186 21.52 -5.92 7.43
CA ASP A 186 22.02 -7.05 8.23
C ASP A 186 23.35 -7.62 7.69
N SER A 187 24.13 -6.87 6.88
CA SER A 187 25.39 -7.38 6.28
C SER A 187 26.54 -6.35 6.25
N ASP A 188 27.38 -6.41 7.30
CA ASP A 188 28.37 -5.40 7.72
C ASP A 188 29.49 -4.96 6.74
N GLU A 189 29.60 -5.47 5.51
CA GLU A 189 30.69 -5.06 4.59
C GLU A 189 30.26 -4.74 3.15
N GLN A 190 28.99 -4.93 2.79
CA GLN A 190 28.51 -4.69 1.41
C GLN A 190 27.75 -3.36 1.24
N ASP A 191 27.59 -2.61 2.32
CA ASP A 191 26.64 -1.50 2.43
C ASP A 191 27.14 -0.17 1.88
N GLU A 192 28.45 0.12 1.90
CA GLU A 192 28.95 1.43 1.47
C GLU A 192 28.83 1.61 -0.05
N ALA A 193 29.14 0.55 -0.82
CA ALA A 193 29.01 0.57 -2.28
C ALA A 193 27.53 0.68 -2.72
N GLN A 194 26.61 0.02 -2.00
CA GLN A 194 25.19 0.11 -2.27
C GLN A 194 24.63 1.50 -1.92
N LEU A 195 25.04 2.08 -0.80
CA LEU A 195 24.65 3.43 -0.40
C LEU A 195 25.18 4.50 -1.38
N GLN A 196 26.41 4.33 -1.89
CA GLN A 196 26.97 5.19 -2.94
C GLN A 196 26.22 5.04 -4.27
N SER A 197 25.85 3.81 -4.65
CA SER A 197 24.99 3.53 -5.81
C SER A 197 23.62 4.22 -5.68
N PHE A 198 23.00 4.12 -4.51
CA PHE A 198 21.68 4.69 -4.25
C PHE A 198 21.70 6.22 -4.27
N THR A 199 22.67 6.83 -3.59
CA THR A 199 22.85 8.29 -3.58
C THR A 199 23.13 8.83 -4.99
N LYS A 200 23.83 8.08 -5.84
CA LYS A 200 24.03 8.40 -7.25
C LYS A 200 22.71 8.34 -8.05
N ARG A 201 21.88 7.31 -7.86
CA ARG A 201 20.58 7.20 -8.54
C ARG A 201 19.63 8.33 -8.13
N LEU A 202 19.63 8.72 -6.86
CA LEU A 202 18.83 9.86 -6.39
C LEU A 202 19.29 11.19 -7.01
N SER A 203 20.60 11.40 -7.19
CA SER A 203 21.11 12.62 -7.82
C SER A 203 20.82 12.68 -9.31
N GLU A 204 20.89 11.54 -10.02
CA GLU A 204 20.49 11.41 -11.42
C GLU A 204 18.98 11.70 -11.59
N LEU A 205 18.12 11.09 -10.76
CA LEU A 205 16.67 11.32 -10.77
C LEU A 205 16.33 12.81 -10.51
N ALA A 206 16.99 13.43 -9.54
CA ALA A 206 16.79 14.85 -9.24
C ALA A 206 17.23 15.74 -10.42
N SER A 207 18.32 15.39 -11.11
CA SER A 207 18.80 16.09 -12.31
C SER A 207 17.83 15.97 -13.48
N ASP A 208 17.24 14.78 -13.69
CA ASP A 208 16.24 14.55 -14.73
C ASP A 208 14.94 15.32 -14.48
N ILE A 209 14.50 15.43 -13.22
CA ILE A 209 13.34 16.26 -12.85
C ILE A 209 13.60 17.74 -13.15
N VAL A 210 14.80 18.25 -12.83
CA VAL A 210 15.18 19.65 -13.09
C VAL A 210 15.32 19.93 -14.59
N THR A 211 15.85 18.97 -15.36
CA THR A 211 16.10 19.14 -16.80
C THR A 211 14.84 18.89 -17.64
N GLY A 212 13.98 17.96 -17.22
CA GLY A 212 12.71 17.62 -17.86
C GLY A 212 11.61 18.68 -17.66
N ALA A 213 11.71 19.52 -16.64
CA ALA A 213 10.81 20.67 -16.42
C ALA A 213 11.07 21.87 -17.36
N GLY A 214 11.68 21.63 -18.52
CA GLY A 214 12.02 22.63 -19.51
C GLY A 214 10.82 23.47 -19.96
N GLY A 215 10.75 24.71 -19.49
CA GLY A 215 10.10 25.80 -20.22
C GLY A 215 8.93 26.51 -19.51
N ALA A 216 8.44 26.04 -18.37
CA ALA A 216 7.38 26.73 -17.65
C ALA A 216 7.76 27.01 -16.19
N MET A 217 7.54 28.26 -15.78
CA MET A 217 7.47 28.75 -14.40
C MET A 217 8.75 29.32 -13.78
N THR A 218 8.70 30.65 -13.62
CA THR A 218 9.49 31.46 -12.69
C THR A 218 9.36 31.04 -11.22
N ASP A 219 8.45 30.12 -10.89
CA ASP A 219 8.22 29.59 -9.53
C ASP A 219 9.06 28.34 -9.22
N ALA A 220 9.55 27.64 -10.26
CA ALA A 220 10.46 26.49 -10.10
C ALA A 220 11.83 26.91 -9.54
N ARG A 221 12.25 28.16 -9.75
CA ARG A 221 13.54 28.68 -9.29
C ARG A 221 13.64 28.75 -7.77
N THR A 222 12.52 29.04 -7.08
CA THR A 222 12.49 29.10 -5.61
C THR A 222 12.54 27.70 -4.98
N ARG A 223 11.89 26.70 -5.62
CA ARG A 223 11.94 25.30 -5.17
C ARG A 223 13.27 24.61 -5.52
N ALA A 224 13.88 24.95 -6.65
CA ALA A 224 15.21 24.46 -7.04
C ALA A 224 16.32 24.92 -6.08
N VAL A 225 16.15 26.04 -5.38
CA VAL A 225 17.10 26.50 -4.35
C VAL A 225 16.95 25.73 -3.04
N GLN A 226 15.76 25.19 -2.73
CA GLN A 226 15.50 24.45 -1.49
C GLN A 226 15.81 22.95 -1.59
N LEU A 227 15.79 22.39 -2.81
CA LEU A 227 16.04 20.96 -3.07
C LEU A 227 17.43 20.49 -2.61
N PRO A 228 18.54 21.23 -2.87
CA PRO A 228 19.86 20.86 -2.36
C PRO A 228 19.95 20.89 -0.83
N THR A 229 19.25 21.83 -0.19
CA THR A 229 19.20 21.94 1.29
C THR A 229 18.45 20.76 1.88
N TRP A 230 17.28 20.42 1.32
CA TRP A 230 16.47 19.29 1.77
C TRP A 230 17.18 17.94 1.56
N LEU A 231 17.81 17.72 0.40
CA LEU A 231 18.63 16.53 0.15
C LEU A 231 19.83 16.45 1.11
N GLY A 232 20.44 17.59 1.45
CA GLY A 232 21.50 17.67 2.45
C GLY A 232 21.03 17.26 3.85
N GLU A 233 19.84 17.70 4.26
CA GLU A 233 19.21 17.33 5.54
C GLU A 233 18.85 15.84 5.59
N VAL A 234 18.27 15.29 4.51
CA VAL A 234 17.96 13.85 4.41
C VAL A 234 19.25 13.01 4.46
N ALA A 235 20.30 13.40 3.74
CA ALA A 235 21.58 12.72 3.79
C ALA A 235 22.27 12.82 5.16
N ALA A 236 22.11 13.95 5.87
CA ALA A 236 22.61 14.11 7.23
C ALA A 236 21.82 13.26 8.24
N ALA A 237 20.50 13.19 8.10
CA ALA A 237 19.63 12.35 8.92
C ALA A 237 19.96 10.86 8.74
N LEU A 238 20.14 10.40 7.50
CA LEU A 238 20.55 9.02 7.20
C LEU A 238 21.94 8.69 7.79
N ARG A 239 22.94 9.58 7.65
CA ARG A 239 24.26 9.40 8.26
C ARG A 239 24.22 9.36 9.79
N SER A 240 23.38 10.18 10.42
CA SER A 240 23.20 10.15 11.88
C SER A 240 22.47 8.90 12.36
N TYR A 241 21.65 8.27 11.51
CA TYR A 241 20.95 7.04 11.83
C TYR A 241 21.93 5.84 11.80
N VAL A 242 22.74 5.75 10.75
CA VAL A 242 23.75 4.67 10.57
C VAL A 242 24.85 4.69 11.62
N THR A 243 25.23 5.86 12.14
CA THR A 243 26.29 5.98 13.18
C THR A 243 25.80 5.73 14.61
N ARG A 244 24.48 5.53 14.82
CA ARG A 244 23.87 5.26 16.13
C ARG A 244 23.47 3.79 16.34
N SER A 245 23.42 3.01 15.26
CA SER A 245 23.35 1.55 15.28
C SER A 245 24.75 0.96 15.43
#